data_AF-A0AAX2IR00-F1
#
_entry.id   AF-A0AAX2IR00-F1
#
_cell.length_a   1.000
_cell.length_b   1.000
_cell.length_c   1.000
_cell.angle_alpha   90.00
_cell.angle_beta   90.00
_cell.angle_gamma   90.00
#
_symmetry.space_group_name_H-M   'P 1'
#
loop_
_entity.id
_entity.type
_entity.pdbx_description
1 polymer ?
#
loop_
_entity_poly.entity_id
_entity_poly.type
_entity_poly.pdbx_seq_one_letter_code
_entity_poly.pdbx_strand_id
1 'polypeptide(L)'
;MEINKIVFRFWGSNLLISIILFVIYRIVISQTKLIDGSSFEKWMQILELILNLGFSLVYLVAMLISSFALLLNLIKKIRTSFYLSLFTFLGLPAFCVIFIVITLLIDICTNDLTVLTTLAIFSIIYLFLTIMQFLWFRKRINKVELNN
;
A
#
# COMPACT_ATOMS: atom_id res chain seq x y z
N MET A 1 -28.08 7.18 5.41
CA MET A 1 -27.07 8.15 5.86
C MET A 1 -25.92 7.49 6.62
N GLU A 2 -26.19 6.53 7.51
CA GLU A 2 -25.16 5.85 8.31
C GLU A 2 -24.14 5.04 7.51
N ILE A 3 -24.58 4.32 6.47
CA ILE A 3 -23.69 3.44 5.68
C ILE A 3 -22.63 4.24 4.93
N ASN A 4 -22.99 5.39 4.36
CA ASN A 4 -22.03 6.27 3.70
C ASN A 4 -20.99 6.77 4.70
N LYS A 5 -21.41 7.13 5.93
CA LYS A 5 -20.49 7.54 7.00
C LYS A 5 -19.53 6.41 7.40
N ILE A 6 -19.97 5.16 7.38
CA ILE A 6 -19.10 4.00 7.61
C ILE A 6 -18.07 3.88 6.49
N VAL A 7 -18.49 3.91 5.22
CA VAL A 7 -17.57 3.83 4.07
C VAL A 7 -16.53 4.96 4.12
N PHE A 8 -16.95 6.21 4.36
CA PHE A 8 -16.03 7.34 4.49
C PHE A 8 -15.06 7.20 5.67
N ARG A 9 -15.51 6.66 6.81
CA ARG A 9 -14.63 6.40 7.96
C ARG A 9 -13.55 5.38 7.63
N PHE A 10 -13.91 4.30 6.94
CA PHE A 10 -12.96 3.29 6.51
C PHE A 10 -12.01 3.83 5.43
N TRP A 11 -12.52 4.55 4.43
CA TRP A 11 -11.70 5.26 3.45
C TRP A 11 -10.66 6.18 4.11
N GLY A 12 -11.09 7.05 5.04
CA GLY A 12 -10.19 7.97 5.73
C GLY A 12 -9.14 7.26 6.59
N SER A 13 -9.52 6.14 7.22
CA SER A 13 -8.58 5.31 7.98
C SER A 13 -7.53 4.67 7.07
N ASN A 14 -7.93 4.19 5.88
CA ASN A 14 -6.99 3.60 4.92
C ASN A 14 -6.04 4.66 4.34
N LEU A 15 -6.56 5.85 4.07
CA LEU A 15 -5.77 6.98 3.60
C LEU A 15 -4.71 7.38 4.64
N LEU A 16 -5.08 7.44 5.92
CA LEU A 16 -4.13 7.68 7.01
C LEU A 16 -3.07 6.58 7.10
N ILE A 17 -3.47 5.32 7.04
CA ILE A 17 -2.55 4.17 7.01
C ILE A 17 -1.54 4.31 5.85
N SER A 18 -2.02 4.67 4.67
CA SER A 18 -1.19 4.86 3.47
C SER A 18 -0.15 5.97 3.66
N ILE A 19 -0.56 7.12 4.22
CA ILE A 19 0.34 8.23 4.52
C ILE A 19 1.38 7.84 5.57
N ILE A 20 0.96 7.19 6.66
CA ILE A 20 1.85 6.77 7.75
C ILE A 20 2.89 5.78 7.23
N LEU A 21 2.47 4.74 6.49
CA LEU A 21 3.38 3.77 5.88
C LEU A 21 4.36 4.42 4.92
N PHE A 22 3.92 5.38 4.10
CA PHE A 22 4.80 6.12 3.21
C PHE A 22 5.87 6.93 3.97
N VAL A 23 5.48 7.64 5.04
CA VAL A 23 6.42 8.41 5.86
C VAL A 23 7.46 7.49 6.51
N ILE A 24 7.02 6.39 7.12
CA ILE A 24 7.94 5.42 7.74
C ILE A 24 8.87 4.81 6.68
N TYR A 25 8.35 4.42 5.52
CA TYR A 25 9.14 3.90 4.40
C TYR A 25 10.24 4.88 3.96
N ARG A 26 9.91 6.18 3.85
CA ARG A 26 10.88 7.22 3.50
C ARG A 26 11.97 7.40 4.55
N ILE A 27 11.62 7.34 5.83
CA ILE A 27 12.60 7.44 6.92
C ILE A 27 13.57 6.26 6.87
N VAL A 28 13.07 5.03 6.70
CA VAL A 28 13.89 3.82 6.63
C VAL A 28 14.90 3.90 5.47
N ILE A 29 14.47 4.35 4.29
CA ILE A 29 15.35 4.51 3.12
C ILE A 29 16.35 5.65 3.29
N SER A 30 15.97 6.73 3.97
CA SER A 30 16.87 7.87 4.20
C SER A 30 18.02 7.52 5.15
N GLN A 31 17.83 6.56 6.06
CA GLN A 31 18.85 6.16 7.02
C GLN A 31 19.93 5.24 6.43
N THR A 32 19.66 4.62 5.27
CA THR A 32 20.56 3.63 4.67
C THR A 32 21.72 4.19 3.83
N LYS A 33 21.90 5.51 3.67
CA LYS A 33 22.89 6.07 2.72
C LYS A 33 23.67 7.28 3.23
N LEU A 34 24.74 7.03 3.97
CA LEU A 34 25.85 7.97 4.13
C LEU A 34 27.15 7.18 4.04
N ILE A 35 27.73 7.11 2.84
CA ILE A 35 29.09 6.60 2.62
C ILE A 35 29.90 7.76 2.06
N ASP A 36 30.97 8.15 2.77
CA ASP A 36 31.96 9.09 2.28
C ASP A 36 32.72 8.45 1.11
N GLY A 37 32.47 8.95 -0.10
CA GLY A 37 32.94 8.33 -1.35
C GLY A 37 33.58 9.30 -2.34
N SER A 38 34.22 8.74 -3.36
CA SER A 38 34.85 9.47 -4.47
C SER A 38 33.82 10.28 -5.29
N SER A 39 34.25 11.23 -6.14
CA SER A 39 33.32 12.03 -6.95
C SER A 39 32.39 11.18 -7.85
N PHE A 40 32.85 10.02 -8.33
CA PHE A 40 32.04 9.10 -9.12
C PHE A 40 30.97 8.39 -8.27
N GLU A 41 31.33 7.96 -7.06
CA GLU A 41 30.39 7.36 -6.11
C GLU A 41 29.30 8.35 -5.69
N LYS A 42 29.65 9.63 -5.50
CA LYS A 42 28.66 10.70 -5.25
C LYS A 42 27.66 10.86 -6.39
N TRP A 43 28.10 10.77 -7.65
CA TRP A 43 27.20 10.76 -8.81
C TRP A 43 26.29 9.54 -8.84
N MET A 44 26.83 8.36 -8.53
CA MET A 44 26.06 7.12 -8.47
C MET A 44 25.01 7.14 -7.34
N GLN A 45 25.36 7.72 -6.18
CA GLN A 45 24.44 7.96 -5.07
C GLN A 45 23.27 8.86 -5.45
N ILE A 46 23.49 9.91 -6.27
CA ILE A 46 22.41 10.79 -6.76
C ILE A 46 21.43 10.02 -7.64
N LEU A 47 21.93 9.18 -8.55
CA LEU A 47 21.07 8.34 -9.41
C LEU A 47 20.24 7.35 -8.58
N GLU A 48 20.86 6.72 -7.60
CA GLU A 48 20.19 5.79 -6.70
C GLU A 48 19.15 6.49 -5.80
N LEU A 49 19.40 7.74 -5.40
CA LEU A 49 18.44 8.59 -4.70
C LEU A 49 17.22 8.91 -5.57
N ILE A 50 17.44 9.25 -6.84
CA ILE A 50 16.36 9.53 -7.81
C ILE A 50 15.51 8.28 -8.05
N LEU A 51 16.15 7.11 -8.23
CA LEU A 51 15.46 5.83 -8.34
C LEU A 51 14.59 5.54 -7.11
N ASN A 52 15.15 5.70 -5.91
CA ASN A 52 14.41 5.49 -4.65
C ASN A 52 13.23 6.45 -4.50
N LEU A 53 13.40 7.71 -4.92
CA LEU A 53 12.31 8.69 -5.00
C LEU A 53 11.22 8.22 -5.96
N GLY A 54 11.59 7.77 -7.16
CA GLY A 54 10.67 7.22 -8.15
C GLY A 54 9.85 6.06 -7.60
N PHE A 55 10.50 5.03 -7.04
CA PHE A 55 9.81 3.89 -6.42
C PHE A 55 8.91 4.32 -5.26
N SER A 56 9.36 5.25 -4.42
CA SER A 56 8.55 5.77 -3.30
C SER A 56 7.27 6.49 -3.78
N LEU A 57 7.36 7.24 -4.88
CA LEU A 57 6.20 7.93 -5.47
C LEU A 57 5.21 6.94 -6.09
N VAL A 58 5.71 5.95 -6.83
CA VAL A 58 4.85 4.89 -7.39
C VAL A 58 4.12 4.14 -6.27
N TYR A 59 4.82 3.81 -5.19
CA TYR A 59 4.23 3.19 -4.01
C TYR A 59 3.12 4.04 -3.38
N LEU A 60 3.37 5.35 -3.20
CA LEU A 60 2.36 6.28 -2.67
C LEU A 60 1.13 6.35 -3.58
N VAL A 61 1.34 6.52 -4.89
CA VAL A 61 0.24 6.61 -5.87
C VAL A 61 -0.58 5.33 -5.87
N ALA A 62 0.05 4.16 -5.84
CA ALA A 62 -0.65 2.87 -5.76
C ALA A 62 -1.51 2.75 -4.48
N MET A 63 -0.99 3.16 -3.32
CA MET A 63 -1.76 3.16 -2.08
C MET A 63 -2.92 4.16 -2.11
N LEU A 64 -2.71 5.35 -2.67
CA LEU A 64 -3.78 6.34 -2.82
C LEU A 64 -4.90 5.82 -3.72
N ILE A 65 -4.57 5.26 -4.89
CA ILE A 65 -5.55 4.64 -5.79
C ILE A 65 -6.28 3.49 -5.06
N SER A 66 -5.55 2.65 -4.32
CA SER A 66 -6.15 1.58 -3.51
C SER A 66 -7.13 2.14 -2.48
N SER A 67 -6.78 3.26 -1.85
CA SER A 67 -7.67 3.94 -0.91
C SER A 67 -8.91 4.46 -1.61
N PHE A 68 -8.80 5.10 -2.77
CA PHE A 68 -9.96 5.57 -3.52
C PHE A 68 -10.86 4.43 -4.01
N ALA A 69 -10.31 3.25 -4.31
CA ALA A 69 -11.10 2.06 -4.66
C ALA A 69 -12.10 1.68 -3.56
N LEU A 70 -11.81 1.97 -2.28
CA LEU A 70 -12.73 1.73 -1.16
C LEU A 70 -14.05 2.50 -1.30
N LEU A 71 -14.04 3.68 -1.93
CA LEU A 71 -15.25 4.47 -2.16
C LEU A 71 -16.22 3.79 -3.12
N LEU A 72 -15.78 2.79 -3.90
CA LEU A 72 -16.69 1.97 -4.71
C LEU A 72 -17.71 1.21 -3.84
N ASN A 73 -17.44 1.00 -2.54
CA ASN A 73 -18.42 0.46 -1.61
C ASN A 73 -19.59 1.40 -1.29
N LEU A 74 -19.57 2.66 -1.78
CA LEU A 74 -20.77 3.50 -1.79
C LEU A 74 -21.87 2.91 -2.69
N ILE A 75 -21.48 2.15 -3.71
CA ILE A 75 -22.41 1.47 -4.62
C ILE A 75 -22.97 0.22 -3.94
N LYS A 76 -24.29 0.17 -3.73
CA LYS A 76 -24.98 -0.94 -3.03
C LYS A 76 -24.65 -2.32 -3.63
N LYS A 77 -24.57 -2.44 -4.96
CA LYS A 77 -24.24 -3.70 -5.66
C LYS A 77 -22.84 -4.22 -5.30
N ILE A 78 -21.86 -3.33 -5.20
CA ILE A 78 -20.46 -3.68 -4.86
C ILE A 78 -20.38 -4.08 -3.39
N ARG A 79 -21.00 -3.28 -2.51
CA ARG A 79 -20.99 -3.48 -1.06
C ARG A 79 -21.65 -4.78 -0.60
N THR A 80 -22.78 -5.13 -1.21
CA THR A 80 -23.55 -6.32 -0.83
C THR A 80 -22.83 -7.60 -1.20
N SER A 81 -22.21 -7.63 -2.38
CA SER A 81 -21.37 -8.74 -2.82
C SER A 81 -20.07 -8.81 -2.01
N PHE A 82 -19.82 -9.97 -1.40
CA PHE A 82 -18.60 -10.22 -0.63
C PHE A 82 -17.34 -10.05 -1.48
N TYR A 83 -17.32 -10.68 -2.66
CA TYR A 83 -16.15 -10.68 -3.55
C TYR A 83 -15.86 -9.31 -4.16
N LEU A 84 -16.90 -8.57 -4.57
CA LEU A 84 -16.70 -7.23 -5.13
C LEU A 84 -16.20 -6.26 -4.07
N SER A 85 -16.79 -6.30 -2.87
CA SER A 85 -16.30 -5.51 -1.74
C SER A 85 -14.86 -5.90 -1.38
N LEU A 86 -14.53 -7.19 -1.30
CA LEU A 86 -13.17 -7.65 -1.06
C LEU A 86 -12.19 -7.11 -2.11
N PHE A 87 -12.57 -7.14 -3.38
CA PHE A 87 -11.72 -6.65 -4.48
C PHE A 87 -11.39 -5.15 -4.35
N THR A 88 -12.30 -4.34 -3.80
CA THR A 88 -12.02 -2.90 -3.56
C THR A 88 -10.98 -2.64 -2.48
N PHE A 89 -10.79 -3.58 -1.53
CA PHE A 89 -9.78 -3.48 -0.48
C PHE A 89 -8.47 -4.14 -0.90
N LEU A 90 -8.55 -5.27 -1.60
CA LEU A 90 -7.42 -6.18 -1.83
C LEU A 90 -6.92 -6.21 -3.28
N GLY A 91 -7.72 -5.82 -4.26
CA GLY A 91 -7.39 -6.02 -5.67
C GLY A 91 -6.08 -5.36 -6.07
N LEU A 92 -5.98 -4.04 -5.90
CA LEU A 92 -4.76 -3.31 -6.23
C LEU A 92 -3.58 -3.63 -5.29
N PRO A 93 -3.76 -3.67 -3.95
CA PRO A 93 -2.66 -4.03 -3.05
C PRO A 93 -2.08 -5.42 -3.31
N ALA A 94 -2.92 -6.43 -3.56
CA ALA A 94 -2.45 -7.78 -3.85
C ALA A 94 -1.70 -7.84 -5.18
N PHE A 95 -2.22 -7.16 -6.22
CA PHE A 95 -1.52 -7.07 -7.50
C PHE A 95 -0.13 -6.45 -7.36
N CYS A 96 -0.02 -5.35 -6.61
CA CYS A 96 1.26 -4.70 -6.33
C CYS A 96 2.23 -5.65 -5.60
N VAL A 97 1.78 -6.30 -4.53
CA VAL A 97 2.62 -7.26 -3.78
C VAL A 97 3.11 -8.39 -4.68
N ILE A 98 2.23 -8.99 -5.49
CA ILE A 98 2.61 -10.07 -6.42
C ILE A 98 3.67 -9.59 -7.41
N PHE A 99 3.48 -8.41 -8.01
CA PHE A 99 4.44 -7.84 -8.96
C PHE A 99 5.81 -7.60 -8.32
N ILE A 100 5.83 -7.02 -7.12
CA ILE A 100 7.06 -6.72 -6.38
C ILE A 100 7.78 -8.01 -6.00
N VAL A 101 7.07 -9.03 -5.49
CA VAL A 101 7.64 -10.32 -5.11
C VAL A 101 8.22 -11.05 -6.31
N ILE A 102 7.55 -11.04 -7.48
CA ILE A 102 8.10 -11.61 -8.72
C ILE A 102 9.39 -10.89 -9.11
N THR A 103 9.39 -9.56 -9.08
CA THR A 103 10.57 -8.75 -9.40
C THR A 103 11.72 -9.06 -8.43
N LEU A 104 11.41 -9.20 -7.14
CA LEU A 104 12.37 -9.56 -6.10
C LEU A 104 12.97 -10.96 -6.32
N LEU A 105 12.16 -11.94 -6.71
CA LEU A 105 12.61 -13.31 -6.98
C LEU A 105 13.59 -13.36 -8.15
N ILE A 106 13.40 -12.50 -9.17
CA ILE A 106 14.33 -12.34 -10.28
C ILE A 106 15.64 -11.71 -9.79
N ASP A 107 15.55 -10.70 -8.91
CA ASP A 107 16.70 -9.92 -8.40
C ASP A 107 17.53 -10.65 -7.32
N ILE A 108 16.92 -11.57 -6.55
CA ILE A 108 17.63 -12.41 -5.57
C ILE A 108 18.69 -13.30 -6.23
N CYS A 109 18.56 -13.58 -7.54
CA CYS A 109 19.60 -14.29 -8.28
C CYS A 109 20.88 -13.46 -8.50
N THR A 110 20.86 -12.16 -8.23
CA THR A 110 21.96 -11.21 -8.53
C THR A 110 22.62 -10.57 -7.31
N ASN A 111 22.28 -10.98 -6.08
CA ASN A 111 22.89 -10.57 -4.80
C ASN A 111 22.94 -9.05 -4.53
N ASP A 112 21.92 -8.52 -3.87
CA ASP A 112 22.04 -7.56 -2.75
C ASP A 112 20.66 -7.30 -2.12
N LEU A 113 20.61 -7.08 -0.80
CA LEU A 113 19.40 -6.65 -0.08
C LEU A 113 19.07 -5.19 -0.46
N THR A 114 18.41 -5.03 -1.60
CA THR A 114 18.13 -3.73 -2.23
C THR A 114 16.85 -3.08 -1.68
N VAL A 115 16.65 -1.80 -2.03
CA VAL A 115 15.43 -0.99 -1.77
C VAL A 115 14.13 -1.73 -2.10
N LEU A 116 14.18 -2.68 -3.04
CA LEU A 116 13.06 -3.53 -3.42
C LEU A 116 12.60 -4.46 -2.28
N THR A 117 13.52 -4.97 -1.46
CA THR A 117 13.21 -5.79 -0.26
C THR A 117 12.42 -4.98 0.76
N THR A 118 12.86 -3.76 1.07
CA THR A 118 12.15 -2.83 1.95
C THR A 118 10.77 -2.50 1.38
N LEU A 119 10.68 -2.19 0.08
CA LEU A 119 9.41 -1.91 -0.58
C LEU A 119 8.45 -3.12 -0.53
N ALA A 120 8.95 -4.34 -0.66
CA ALA A 120 8.17 -5.56 -0.52
C ALA A 120 7.59 -5.72 0.90
N ILE A 121 8.42 -5.53 1.93
CA ILE A 121 7.99 -5.62 3.34
C ILE A 121 6.86 -4.62 3.63
N PHE A 122 7.03 -3.35 3.25
CA PHE A 122 6.01 -2.33 3.47
C PHE A 122 4.72 -2.62 2.69
N SER A 123 4.83 -3.16 1.47
CA SER A 123 3.66 -3.56 0.67
C SER A 123 2.90 -4.73 1.29
N ILE A 124 3.61 -5.71 1.87
CA ILE A 124 3.00 -6.83 2.59
C ILE A 124 2.30 -6.34 3.87
N ILE A 125 2.91 -5.42 4.61
CA ILE A 125 2.29 -4.80 5.79
C ILE A 125 1.01 -4.07 5.39
N TYR A 126 1.06 -3.28 4.31
CA TYR A 126 -0.12 -2.58 3.80
C TYR A 126 -1.24 -3.58 3.41
N LEU A 127 -0.90 -4.64 2.67
CA LEU A 127 -1.83 -5.71 2.31
C LEU A 127 -2.48 -6.32 3.56
N PHE A 128 -1.70 -6.65 4.58
CA PHE A 128 -2.22 -7.18 5.83
C PHE A 128 -3.21 -6.22 6.52
N LEU A 129 -2.88 -4.94 6.59
CA LEU A 129 -3.77 -3.93 7.17
C LEU A 129 -5.07 -3.79 6.37
N THR A 130 -5.02 -3.81 5.04
CA THR A 130 -6.23 -3.75 4.20
C THR A 130 -7.14 -4.98 4.38
N ILE A 131 -6.58 -6.17 4.62
CA ILE A 131 -7.35 -7.38 4.97
C ILE A 131 -8.07 -7.19 6.30
N MET A 132 -7.36 -6.77 7.34
CA MET A 132 -7.96 -6.51 8.65
C MET A 132 -9.08 -5.47 8.55
N GLN A 133 -8.82 -4.42 7.78
CA GLN A 133 -9.77 -3.34 7.56
C GLN A 133 -11.03 -3.82 6.82
N PHE A 134 -10.89 -4.67 5.81
CA PHE A 134 -12.01 -5.31 5.11
C PHE A 134 -12.86 -6.16 6.06
N LEU A 135 -12.23 -6.99 6.89
CA LEU A 135 -12.94 -7.85 7.84
C LEU A 135 -13.77 -7.02 8.84
N TRP A 136 -13.20 -5.93 9.36
CA TRP A 136 -13.91 -5.00 10.23
C TRP A 136 -15.02 -4.24 9.52
N PHE A 137 -14.78 -3.80 8.29
CA PHE A 137 -15.78 -3.16 7.44
C PHE A 137 -16.98 -4.09 7.26
N ARG A 138 -16.75 -5.36 6.92
CA ARG A 138 -17.82 -6.34 6.71
C ARG A 138 -18.63 -6.60 7.97
N LYS A 139 -17.96 -6.77 9.12
CA LYS A 139 -18.64 -6.92 10.42
C LYS A 139 -19.54 -5.72 10.73
N ARG A 140 -19.07 -4.50 10.46
CA ARG A 140 -19.83 -3.26 10.69
C ARG A 140 -21.02 -3.13 9.76
N ILE A 141 -20.86 -3.40 8.46
CA ILE A 141 -21.96 -3.29 7.49
C ILE A 141 -23.04 -4.33 7.77
N ASN A 142 -22.68 -5.59 7.99
CA ASN A 142 -23.66 -6.64 8.28
C ASN A 142 -24.48 -6.32 9.54
N LYS A 143 -23.85 -5.76 10.59
CA LYS A 143 -24.56 -5.36 11.81
C LYS A 143 -25.59 -4.25 11.56
N VAL A 144 -25.28 -3.31 10.67
CA VAL A 144 -26.20 -2.21 10.33
C VAL A 144 -27.31 -2.68 9.40
N GLU A 145 -27.03 -3.61 8.48
CA GLU A 145 -28.04 -4.18 7.58
C GLU A 145 -29.00 -5.15 8.30
N LEU A 146 -28.59 -5.79 9.40
CA LEU A 146 -29.47 -6.64 10.23
C LEU A 146 -30.40 -5.84 11.17
N ASN A 147 -30.03 -4.60 11.49
CA ASN A 147 -30.76 -3.74 12.42
C ASN A 147 -31.71 -2.75 11.71
N ASN A 148 -31.72 -2.72 10.38
CA ASN A 148 -32.63 -1.91 9.54
C ASN A 148 -33.60 -2.82 8.81
#